data_AF-A0A3S4JFR4-F1
#
_entry.id   AF-A0A3S4JFR4-F1
#
_cell.length_a   1.000
_cell.length_b   1.000
_cell.length_c   1.000
_cell.angle_alpha   90.00
_cell.angle_beta   90.00
_cell.angle_gamma   90.00
#
_symmetry.space_group_name_H-M   'P 1'
#
loop_
_entity.id
_entity.type
_entity.pdbx_description
1 polymer ?
#
loop_
_entity_poly.entity_id
_entity_poly.type
_entity_poly.pdbx_seq_one_letter_code
_entity_poly.pdbx_strand_id
1 'polypeptide(L)'
;MLNDKGYQEVITYSFVDPKVQQLIHPGAEALLLPNPISVEMSAMRLSLWSGLLATVVYNQNRQQNRVRIFETGFTFRSGYTSQSGYSTGSDAGWRDLR
;
A
#
# COMPACT_ATOMS: atom_id res chain seq x y z
N MET A 1 17.35 18.81 8.14
CA MET A 1 16.66 17.60 7.61
C MET A 1 15.96 16.86 8.75
N LEU A 2 15.03 15.91 8.49
CA LEU A 2 14.36 15.13 9.58
C LEU A 2 15.36 14.30 10.39
N ASN A 3 16.43 13.81 9.75
CA ASN A 3 17.56 13.15 10.42
C ASN A 3 18.16 14.03 11.53
N ASP A 4 18.39 15.32 11.26
CA ASP A 4 18.97 16.26 12.24
C ASP A 4 18.03 16.52 13.43
N LYS A 5 16.74 16.20 13.29
CA LYS A 5 15.75 16.25 14.38
C LYS A 5 15.64 14.92 15.14
N GLY A 6 16.46 13.93 14.80
CA GLY A 6 16.50 12.61 15.42
C GLY A 6 15.36 11.68 15.00
N TYR A 7 14.97 11.73 13.72
CA TYR A 7 14.08 10.74 13.10
C TYR A 7 14.87 9.82 12.17
N GLN A 8 14.47 8.55 12.12
CA GLN A 8 15.07 7.52 11.27
C GLN A 8 14.21 7.26 10.04
N GLU A 9 14.81 7.21 8.85
CA GLU A 9 14.10 6.83 7.63
C GLU A 9 13.78 5.33 7.64
N VAL A 10 12.56 4.98 7.22
CA VAL A 10 12.11 3.60 7.02
C VAL A 10 11.45 3.46 5.65
N ILE A 11 11.44 2.24 5.11
CA ILE A 11 10.73 1.89 3.88
C ILE A 11 9.79 0.74 4.20
N THR A 12 8.50 0.93 3.95
CA THR A 12 7.47 -0.08 4.21
C THR A 12 6.86 -0.59 2.91
N TYR A 13 6.29 -1.80 2.94
CA TYR A 13 5.60 -2.34 1.76
C TYR A 13 4.43 -1.44 1.36
N SER A 14 4.20 -1.33 0.04
CA SER A 14 3.09 -0.52 -0.50
C SER A 14 1.72 -1.19 -0.35
N PHE A 15 1.70 -2.51 -0.13
CA PHE A 15 0.52 -3.30 0.16
C PHE A 15 0.49 -3.64 1.66
N VAL A 16 -0.69 -3.50 2.25
CA VAL A 16 -0.93 -3.56 3.70
C VAL A 16 -2.18 -4.40 3.99
N ASP A 17 -2.40 -4.69 5.27
CA ASP A 17 -3.59 -5.41 5.72
C ASP A 17 -4.81 -4.49 5.59
N PRO A 18 -5.83 -4.86 4.78
CA PRO A 18 -7.05 -4.07 4.65
C PRO A 18 -7.74 -3.83 5.98
N LYS A 19 -7.69 -4.78 6.93
CA LYS A 19 -8.33 -4.64 8.24
C LYS A 19 -7.70 -3.52 9.05
N VAL A 20 -6.37 -3.48 9.14
CA VAL A 20 -5.63 -2.43 9.85
C VAL A 20 -5.84 -1.09 9.14
N GLN A 21 -5.78 -1.07 7.81
CA GLN A 21 -6.01 0.16 7.04
C GLN A 21 -7.41 0.72 7.27
N GLN A 22 -8.44 -0.12 7.38
CA GLN A 22 -9.82 0.30 7.65
C GLN A 22 -9.99 0.95 9.03
N LEU A 23 -9.20 0.54 10.02
CA LEU A 23 -9.20 1.17 11.35
C LEU A 23 -8.63 2.60 11.30
N ILE A 24 -7.68 2.85 10.39
CA ILE A 24 -7.04 4.17 10.23
C ILE A 24 -7.87 5.06 9.29
N HIS A 25 -8.44 4.48 8.23
CA HIS A 25 -9.22 5.17 7.19
C HIS A 25 -10.63 4.55 7.08
N PRO A 26 -11.49 4.74 8.09
CA PRO A 26 -12.83 4.16 8.07
C PRO A 26 -13.65 4.71 6.91
N GLY A 27 -14.28 3.80 6.16
CA GLY A 27 -15.14 4.12 5.01
C GLY A 27 -14.39 4.43 3.70
N ALA A 28 -13.05 4.42 3.71
CA ALA A 28 -12.27 4.65 2.49
C ALA A 28 -12.07 3.34 1.70
N GLU A 29 -12.34 3.37 0.41
CA GLU A 29 -12.08 2.23 -0.47
C GLU A 29 -10.61 2.18 -0.91
N ALA A 30 -9.97 1.04 -0.65
CA ALA A 30 -8.60 0.76 -1.09
C ALA A 30 -8.58 -0.08 -2.37
N LEU A 31 -7.57 0.13 -3.21
CA LEU A 31 -7.32 -0.73 -4.37
C LEU A 31 -6.80 -2.10 -3.87
N LEU A 32 -7.56 -3.16 -4.14
CA LEU A 32 -7.18 -4.53 -3.78
C LEU A 32 -6.39 -5.21 -4.90
N LEU A 33 -5.40 -6.02 -4.51
CA LEU A 33 -4.62 -6.83 -5.43
C LEU A 33 -5.40 -8.11 -5.79
N PRO A 34 -5.49 -8.49 -7.08
CA PRO A 34 -6.22 -9.69 -7.49
C PRO A 34 -5.53 -10.99 -7.07
N ASN A 35 -4.19 -11.02 -7.05
CA ASN A 35 -3.38 -12.18 -6.68
C ASN A 35 -2.35 -11.78 -5.60
N PRO A 36 -2.77 -11.59 -4.34
CA PRO A 36 -1.88 -11.16 -3.29
C PRO A 36 -1.02 -12.33 -2.76
N ILE A 37 0.16 -12.01 -2.22
CA ILE A 37 1.03 -13.00 -1.55
C ILE A 37 0.35 -13.54 -0.28
N SER A 38 -0.37 -12.68 0.45
CA SER A 38 -1.22 -13.05 1.58
C SER A 38 -2.38 -12.06 1.75
N VAL A 39 -3.39 -12.42 2.56
CA VAL A 39 -4.54 -11.54 2.84
C VAL A 39 -4.12 -10.27 3.57
N GLU A 40 -3.12 -10.34 4.45
CA GLU A 40 -2.52 -9.21 5.17
C GLU A 40 -1.66 -8.30 4.27
N MET A 41 -1.45 -8.69 3.01
CA MET A 41 -0.69 -7.94 2.01
C MET A 41 -1.51 -7.75 0.73
N SER A 42 -2.83 -7.51 0.88
CA SER A 42 -3.78 -7.51 -0.24
C SER A 42 -4.32 -6.14 -0.65
N ALA A 43 -4.14 -5.09 0.16
CA ALA A 43 -4.65 -3.75 -0.14
C ALA A 43 -3.54 -2.73 -0.35
N MET A 44 -3.61 -1.95 -1.42
CA MET A 44 -2.69 -0.83 -1.62
C MET A 44 -2.89 0.24 -0.54
N ARG A 45 -1.78 0.81 -0.06
CA ARG A 45 -1.81 1.78 1.03
C ARG A 45 -2.45 3.10 0.61
N LEU A 46 -3.46 3.54 1.36
CA LEU A 46 -4.14 4.84 1.22
C LEU A 46 -3.31 5.99 1.82
N SER A 47 -2.42 5.66 2.75
CA SER A 47 -1.49 6.57 3.44
C SER A 47 -0.27 5.79 3.92
N LEU A 48 0.78 6.50 4.38
CA LEU A 48 1.94 5.87 5.02
C LEU A 48 1.67 5.41 6.47
N TRP A 49 0.54 5.81 7.08
CA TRP A 49 0.27 5.55 8.50
C TRP A 49 0.17 4.06 8.84
N SER A 50 -0.41 3.25 7.96
CA SER A 50 -0.53 1.80 8.17
C SER A 50 0.84 1.13 8.31
N GLY A 51 1.77 1.45 7.40
CA GLY A 51 3.16 0.98 7.46
C GLY A 51 3.90 1.52 8.70
N LEU A 52 3.84 2.84 8.92
CA LEU A 52 4.56 3.49 10.03
C LEU A 52 4.09 2.99 11.41
N LEU A 53 2.78 2.86 11.64
CA LEU A 53 2.26 2.33 12.90
C LEU A 53 2.66 0.87 13.11
N ALA A 54 2.62 0.05 12.05
CA ALA A 54 3.11 -1.33 12.12
C ALA A 54 4.60 -1.39 12.47
N THR A 55 5.43 -0.49 11.93
CA THR A 55 6.86 -0.38 12.29
C THR A 55 7.06 0.05 13.74
N VAL A 56 6.24 0.97 14.26
CA VAL A 56 6.29 1.35 15.68
C VAL A 56 5.96 0.14 16.56
N VAL A 57 4.86 -0.57 16.31
CA VAL A 57 4.45 -1.77 17.05
C VAL A 57 5.53 -2.85 16.98
N TYR A 58 6.10 -3.09 15.80
CA TYR A 58 7.18 -4.06 15.60
C TYR A 58 8.39 -3.81 16.51
N ASN A 59 8.78 -2.55 16.69
CA ASN A 59 9.90 -2.13 17.52
C ASN A 59 9.55 -2.11 19.01
N GLN A 60 8.34 -1.68 19.38
CA GLN A 60 7.86 -1.74 20.75
C GLN A 60 7.82 -3.18 21.29
N ASN A 61 7.40 -4.14 20.45
CA ASN A 61 7.44 -5.57 20.77
C ASN A 61 8.86 -6.13 20.98
N ARG A 62 9.90 -5.35 20.62
CA ARG A 62 11.33 -5.64 20.84
C ARG A 62 11.96 -4.69 21.87
N GLN A 63 11.14 -4.18 22.78
CA GLN A 63 11.57 -3.36 23.92
C GLN A 63 12.16 -1.99 23.52
N GLN A 64 11.90 -1.53 22.30
CA GLN A 64 12.27 -0.18 21.85
C GLN A 64 11.09 0.77 22.05
N ASN A 65 11.02 1.40 23.23
CA ASN A 65 9.89 2.24 23.63
C ASN A 65 9.77 3.55 22.84
N ARG A 66 10.91 4.14 22.43
CA ARG A 66 10.94 5.45 21.75
C ARG A 66 11.30 5.26 20.27
N VAL A 67 10.28 5.23 19.42
CA VAL A 67 10.44 5.10 17.96
C VAL A 67 10.11 6.43 17.29
N ARG A 68 11.07 7.01 16.55
CA ARG A 68 10.89 8.25 15.79
C ARG A 68 11.30 7.98 14.36
N ILE A 69 10.32 7.79 13.48
CA ILE A 69 10.55 7.36 12.10
C ILE A 69 9.83 8.27 11.11
N PHE A 70 10.33 8.30 9.88
CA PHE A 70 9.66 8.92 8.75
C PHE A 70 9.85 8.06 7.50
N GLU A 71 8.96 8.22 6.54
CA GLU A 71 9.02 7.57 5.23
C GLU A 71 8.56 8.58 4.18
N THR A 72 9.12 8.50 2.98
CA THR A 72 8.60 9.16 1.79
C THR A 72 8.18 8.10 0.79
N GLY A 73 6.98 8.22 0.22
CA GLY A 73 6.54 7.28 -0.80
C GLY A 73 5.13 7.55 -1.31
N PHE A 74 4.76 6.80 -2.35
CA PHE A 74 3.46 6.95 -3.00
C PHE A 74 2.32 6.31 -2.20
N THR A 75 1.13 6.86 -2.37
CA THR A 75 -0.14 6.36 -1.87
C THR A 75 -1.10 6.18 -3.03
N PHE A 76 -2.06 5.29 -2.87
CA PHE A 76 -2.94 4.86 -3.95
C PHE A 76 -4.38 5.08 -3.49
N ARG A 77 -5.15 5.89 -4.21
CA ARG A 77 -6.56 6.15 -3.93
C ARG A 77 -7.41 5.76 -5.13
N SER A 78 -8.56 5.14 -4.86
CA SER A 78 -9.57 4.89 -5.88
C SER A 78 -10.11 6.26 -6.34
N GLY A 79 -9.81 6.64 -7.58
CA GLY A 79 -10.06 7.98 -8.10
C GLY A 79 -9.25 8.32 -9.35
N TYR A 80 -8.17 7.58 -9.61
CA TYR A 80 -7.57 7.54 -10.93
C TYR A 80 -8.25 6.43 -11.72
N THR A 81 -9.26 6.80 -12.50
CA THR A 81 -9.46 6.14 -13.79
C THR A 81 -8.19 6.41 -14.60
N SER A 82 -7.19 5.55 -14.44
CA SER A 82 -6.20 5.42 -15.49
C SER A 82 -6.99 4.99 -16.71
N GLN A 83 -7.19 5.90 -17.66
CA GLN A 83 -7.23 5.54 -19.07
C GLN A 83 -5.88 4.86 -19.39
N SER A 84 -5.66 3.67 -18.86
CA SER A 84 -4.63 2.77 -19.34
C SER A 84 -5.37 1.89 -20.30
N GLY A 85 -5.25 2.22 -21.58
CA GLY A 85 -5.80 1.49 -22.70
C GLY A 85 -5.19 0.10 -22.83
N TYR A 86 -5.46 -0.77 -21.86
CA TYR A 86 -5.59 -2.17 -22.16
C TYR A 86 -6.95 -2.28 -22.84
N SER A 87 -6.93 -2.15 -24.17
CA SER A 87 -7.96 -2.73 -25.01
C SER A 87 -8.12 -4.16 -24.52
N THR A 88 -9.21 -4.42 -23.80
CA THR A 88 -9.77 -5.76 -23.71
C THR A 88 -9.88 -6.20 -25.16
N GLY A 89 -8.97 -7.08 -25.59
CA GLY A 89 -9.03 -7.75 -26.87
C GLY A 89 -10.18 -8.76 -26.84
N SER A 90 -11.39 -8.29 -26.56
CA SER A 90 -12.60 -8.86 -27.12
C SER A 90 -12.74 -8.19 -28.49
N ASP A 91 -12.53 -8.97 -29.54
CA ASP A 91 -12.71 -8.63 -30.97
C ASP A 91 -11.46 -8.22 -31.77
N ALA A 92 -10.43 -9.07 -31.79
CA ALA A 92 -9.45 -9.08 -32.87
C ALA A 92 -9.21 -10.52 -33.40
N GLY A 93 -9.99 -10.90 -34.41
CA GLY A 93 -9.56 -11.66 -35.59
C GLY A 93 -8.55 -12.81 -35.46
N TRP A 94 -8.90 -13.90 -34.77
CA TRP A 94 -8.14 -15.17 -34.85
C TRP A 94 -8.92 -16.34 -35.50
N ARG A 95 -9.94 -16.05 -36.32
CA ARG A 95 -10.74 -17.08 -37.00
C ARG A 95 -10.40 -17.33 -38.48
N ASP A 96 -9.53 -16.55 -39.11
CA ASP A 96 -9.25 -16.67 -40.57
C ASP A 96 -7.79 -16.98 -40.92
N LEU A 97 -7.15 -17.90 -40.21
CA LEU A 97 -5.85 -18.46 -40.62
C LEU A 97 -5.84 -20.00 -40.60
N ARG A 98 -6.83 -20.62 -41.24
CA ARG A 98 -6.74 -21.99 -41.77
C ARG A 98 -7.47 -22.10 -43.10
#